data_AF-A0A820HGQ9-F1
#
_entry.id   AF-A0A820HGQ9-F1
#
_cell.length_a   1.000
_cell.length_b   1.000
_cell.length_c   1.000
_cell.angle_alpha   90.00
_cell.angle_beta   90.00
_cell.angle_gamma   90.00
#
_symmetry.space_group_name_H-M   'P 1'
#
loop_
_entity.id
_entity.type
_entity.pdbx_description
1 polymer ?
#
loop_
_entity_poly.entity_id
_entity_poly.type
_entity_poly.pdbx_seq_one_letter_code
_entity_poly.pdbx_strand_id
1 'polypeptide(L)'
;MASTASSPFVVVVSGGGPVGLTFSLNLTMMMGKHAKIIIYEGRWFVDQHGITRWQGEEQGNTRRNQVVTLQDHVINQMPSFIQEGLFQKINERVWPTSRNIPIREVEDRLFDLIQPFVRNGQVELIPEQLNEQSKHSIE
;
A
#
# COMPACT_ATOMS: atom_id res chain seq x y z
N MET A 1 -3.52 -34.51 -17.34
CA MET A 1 -2.40 -34.11 -16.47
C MET A 1 -2.90 -32.99 -15.58
N ALA A 2 -3.07 -33.25 -14.28
CA ALA A 2 -3.46 -32.21 -13.33
C ALA A 2 -2.27 -31.25 -13.17
N SER A 3 -2.46 -29.97 -13.49
CA SER A 3 -1.50 -28.93 -13.13
C SER A 3 -1.44 -28.89 -11.61
N THR A 4 -0.32 -29.31 -11.02
CA THR A 4 0.00 -29.00 -9.64
C THR A 4 0.17 -27.49 -9.58
N ALA A 5 -0.89 -26.77 -9.21
CA ALA A 5 -0.79 -25.34 -8.98
C ALA A 5 0.23 -25.13 -7.86
N SER A 6 1.43 -24.66 -8.23
CA SER A 6 2.43 -24.20 -7.26
C SER A 6 1.75 -23.20 -6.33
N SER A 7 1.90 -23.40 -5.02
CA SER A 7 1.50 -22.40 -4.04
C SER A 7 2.14 -21.05 -4.41
N PRO A 8 1.41 -19.92 -4.25
CA PRO A 8 1.93 -18.61 -4.59
C PRO A 8 3.15 -18.27 -3.72
N PHE A 9 4.06 -17.47 -4.26
CA PHE A 9 5.18 -16.93 -3.50
C PHE A 9 4.64 -15.94 -2.45
N VAL A 10 4.93 -16.17 -1.17
CA VAL A 10 4.45 -15.33 -0.08
C VAL A 10 5.47 -14.24 0.22
N VAL A 11 5.02 -12.99 0.23
CA VAL A 11 5.83 -11.80 0.44
C VAL A 11 5.31 -11.06 1.66
N VAL A 12 6.15 -10.95 2.68
CA VAL A 12 5.83 -10.17 3.88
C VAL A 12 6.46 -8.78 3.76
N VAL A 13 5.65 -7.75 3.93
CA VAL A 13 6.04 -6.34 3.84
C VAL A 13 5.91 -5.72 5.23
N SER A 14 7.04 -5.21 5.75
CA SER A 14 7.06 -4.43 6.98
C SER A 14 6.89 -2.95 6.66
N GLY A 15 5.75 -2.40 7.02
CA GLY A 15 5.36 -1.01 6.78
C GLY A 15 4.32 -0.87 5.66
N GLY A 16 3.21 -0.22 5.97
CA GLY A 16 2.10 0.10 5.08
C GLY A 16 2.10 1.54 4.58
N GLY A 17 3.19 2.28 4.79
CA GLY A 17 3.36 3.63 4.24
C GLY A 17 3.46 3.66 2.71
N PRO A 18 3.74 4.84 2.11
CA PRO A 18 3.75 5.02 0.66
C PRO A 18 4.61 4.01 -0.10
N VAL A 19 5.81 3.72 0.41
CA VAL A 19 6.73 2.76 -0.21
C VAL A 19 6.18 1.34 -0.15
N GLY A 20 5.71 0.89 1.01
CA GLY A 20 5.21 -0.48 1.21
C GLY A 20 3.96 -0.77 0.38
N LEU A 21 3.01 0.17 0.35
CA LEU A 21 1.82 0.04 -0.49
C LEU A 21 2.15 0.10 -1.99
N THR A 22 3.03 1.01 -2.42
CA THR A 22 3.44 1.10 -3.83
C THR A 22 4.16 -0.17 -4.27
N PHE A 23 5.08 -0.70 -3.46
CA PHE A 23 5.76 -1.97 -3.71
C PHE A 23 4.74 -3.11 -3.85
N SER A 24 3.80 -3.21 -2.91
CA SER A 24 2.79 -4.27 -2.89
C SER A 24 1.87 -4.21 -4.10
N LEU A 25 1.43 -3.01 -4.50
CA LEU A 25 0.64 -2.81 -5.72
C LEU A 25 1.41 -3.24 -6.98
N ASN A 26 2.66 -2.80 -7.12
CA ASN A 26 3.51 -3.17 -8.25
C ASN A 26 3.66 -4.69 -8.35
N LEU A 27 4.03 -5.33 -7.25
CA LEU A 27 4.28 -6.76 -7.22
C LEU A 27 3.01 -7.57 -7.53
N THR A 28 1.88 -7.14 -6.96
CA THR A 28 0.56 -7.72 -7.22
C THR A 28 0.19 -7.62 -8.70
N MET A 29 0.40 -6.47 -9.34
CA MET A 29 0.11 -6.27 -10.76
C MET A 29 1.05 -7.06 -11.67
N MET A 30 2.33 -7.17 -11.30
CA MET A 30 3.35 -7.88 -12.07
C MET A 30 3.21 -9.40 -11.99
N MET A 31 2.94 -9.93 -10.79
CA MET A 31 2.93 -11.38 -10.54
C MET A 31 1.52 -11.97 -10.55
N GLY A 32 0.47 -11.15 -10.40
CA GLY A 32 -0.89 -11.62 -10.28
C GLY A 32 -1.00 -12.75 -9.25
N LYS A 33 -1.72 -13.82 -9.61
CA LYS A 33 -1.93 -15.01 -8.76
C LYS A 33 -0.66 -15.76 -8.32
N HIS A 34 0.51 -15.42 -8.85
CA HIS A 34 1.77 -16.06 -8.47
C HIS A 34 2.38 -15.51 -7.18
N ALA A 35 1.83 -14.41 -6.63
CA ALA A 35 2.26 -13.85 -5.35
C ALA A 35 1.07 -13.59 -4.42
N LYS A 36 1.27 -13.87 -3.12
CA LYS A 36 0.41 -13.44 -2.02
C LYS A 36 1.20 -12.48 -1.14
N ILE A 37 0.61 -11.33 -0.82
CA ILE A 37 1.31 -10.27 -0.08
C ILE A 37 0.66 -10.10 1.30
N ILE A 38 1.47 -9.98 2.33
CA ILE A 38 1.03 -9.71 3.70
C ILE A 38 1.72 -8.42 4.16
N ILE A 39 0.94 -7.39 4.48
CA ILE A 39 1.46 -6.07 4.87
C ILE A 39 1.19 -5.83 6.34
N TYR A 40 2.25 -5.61 7.11
CA TYR A 40 2.18 -5.23 8.52
C TYR A 40 2.35 -3.72 8.68
N GLU A 41 1.43 -3.06 9.37
CA GLU A 41 1.52 -1.63 9.70
C GLU A 41 0.87 -1.33 11.05
N GLY A 42 1.71 -0.99 12.04
CA GLY A 42 1.24 -0.66 13.39
C GLY A 42 0.45 0.64 13.49
N ARG A 43 0.47 1.48 12.45
CA ARG A 43 -0.33 2.72 12.37
C ARG A 43 -1.70 2.51 11.72
N TRP A 44 -2.08 1.27 11.45
CA TRP A 44 -3.46 0.93 11.10
C TRP A 44 -4.24 0.48 12.34
N PHE A 45 -5.55 0.50 12.24
CA PHE A 45 -6.46 -0.11 13.21
C PHE A 45 -7.69 -0.65 12.48
N VAL A 46 -8.37 -1.62 13.08
CA VAL A 46 -9.68 -2.07 12.58
C VAL A 46 -10.75 -1.26 13.30
N ASP A 47 -11.61 -0.57 12.54
CA ASP A 47 -12.72 0.17 13.11
C ASP A 47 -13.83 -0.78 13.63
N GLN A 48 -14.83 -0.20 14.30
CA GLN A 48 -15.98 -0.94 14.84
C GLN A 48 -16.81 -1.69 13.78
N HIS A 49 -16.59 -1.44 12.49
CA HIS A 49 -17.25 -2.10 11.38
C HIS A 49 -16.37 -3.18 10.72
N GLY A 50 -15.19 -3.48 11.30
CA GLY A 50 -14.26 -4.45 10.75
C GLY A 50 -13.40 -3.92 9.60
N ILE A 51 -13.36 -2.59 9.38
CA ILE A 51 -12.63 -1.98 8.27
C ILE A 51 -11.26 -1.49 8.77
N THR A 52 -10.20 -1.92 8.11
CA THR A 52 -8.84 -1.42 8.39
C THR A 52 -8.73 0.03 7.94
N ARG A 53 -8.27 0.92 8.85
CA ARG A 53 -8.08 2.35 8.63
C ARG A 53 -6.75 2.84 9.18
N TRP A 54 -6.28 3.95 8.63
CA TRP A 54 -5.15 4.70 9.19
C TRP A 54 -5.50 5.37 10.52
N GLN A 55 -4.62 5.23 11.51
CA GLN A 55 -4.61 6.08 12.70
C GLN A 55 -4.49 7.55 12.29
N GLY A 56 -5.33 8.39 12.88
CA GLY A 56 -5.36 9.84 12.71
C GLY A 56 -4.63 10.58 13.82
N GLU A 57 -4.83 11.89 13.85
CA GLU A 57 -4.22 12.79 14.84
C GLU A 57 -4.68 12.48 16.27
N GLU A 58 -5.95 12.09 16.43
CA GLU A 58 -6.51 11.65 17.73
C GLU A 58 -5.78 10.43 18.31
N GLN A 59 -5.08 9.65 17.47
CA GLN A 59 -4.29 8.49 17.85
C GLN A 59 -2.78 8.79 17.86
N GLY A 60 -2.38 10.07 17.83
CA GLY A 60 -0.98 10.52 17.93
C GLY A 60 -0.18 10.47 16.62
N ASN A 61 -0.81 10.16 15.49
CA ASN A 61 -0.11 10.06 14.20
C ASN A 61 -0.08 11.40 13.45
N THR A 62 0.82 12.30 13.84
CA THR A 62 0.98 13.63 13.22
C THR A 62 1.78 13.61 11.92
N ARG A 63 2.50 12.52 11.61
CA ARG A 63 3.31 12.37 10.39
C ARG A 63 2.49 12.58 9.12
N ARG A 64 1.22 12.16 9.12
CA ARG A 64 0.33 12.25 7.94
C ARG A 64 0.02 13.70 7.54
N ASN A 65 0.27 14.67 8.43
CA ASN A 65 0.09 16.10 8.15
C ASN A 65 1.28 16.72 7.37
N GLN A 66 2.38 15.96 7.20
CA GLN A 66 3.52 16.41 6.40
C GLN A 66 3.24 16.30 4.90
N VAL A 67 4.03 17.02 4.11
CA VAL A 67 3.99 17.01 2.64
C VAL A 67 5.23 16.33 2.10
N VAL A 68 5.08 15.54 1.03
CA VAL A 68 6.20 14.95 0.29
C VAL A 68 6.29 15.57 -1.10
N THR A 69 7.53 15.82 -1.57
CA THR A 69 7.81 16.20 -2.96
C THR A 69 8.13 14.94 -3.77
N LEU A 70 7.31 14.65 -4.77
CA LEU A 70 7.51 13.54 -5.69
C LEU A 70 8.06 14.07 -7.03
N GLN A 71 9.20 13.54 -7.45
CA GLN A 71 9.86 13.90 -8.70
C GLN A 71 9.18 13.18 -9.88
N ASP A 72 8.99 13.88 -10.99
CA ASP A 72 8.34 13.33 -12.20
C ASP A 72 9.05 12.05 -12.69
N HIS A 73 10.38 11.95 -12.56
CA HIS A 73 11.12 10.73 -12.89
C HIS A 73 10.69 9.52 -12.05
N VAL A 74 10.43 9.70 -10.75
CA VAL A 74 9.96 8.63 -9.86
C VAL A 74 8.52 8.25 -10.20
N ILE A 75 7.68 9.24 -10.47
CA ILE A 75 6.28 9.03 -10.89
C ILE A 75 6.23 8.20 -12.17
N ASN A 76 7.07 8.55 -13.15
CA ASN A 76 7.12 7.87 -14.45
C ASN A 76 7.61 6.42 -14.40
N GLN A 77 8.22 5.99 -13.29
CA GLN A 77 8.59 4.58 -13.07
C GLN A 77 7.43 3.74 -12.54
N MET A 78 6.34 4.36 -12.08
CA MET A 78 5.18 3.63 -11.57
C MET A 78 4.27 3.16 -12.72
N PRO A 79 3.53 2.05 -12.56
CA PRO A 79 2.46 1.67 -13.49
C PRO A 79 1.41 2.77 -13.63
N SER A 80 0.83 2.90 -14.82
CA SER A 80 -0.19 3.93 -15.13
C SER A 80 -1.36 3.91 -14.13
N PHE A 81 -1.80 2.72 -13.71
CA PHE A 81 -2.83 2.54 -12.67
C PHE A 81 -2.49 3.28 -11.37
N ILE A 82 -1.25 3.19 -10.90
CA ILE A 82 -0.79 3.85 -9.67
C ILE A 82 -0.61 5.36 -9.92
N GLN A 83 -0.05 5.76 -11.06
CA GLN A 83 0.10 7.17 -11.41
C GLN A 83 -1.26 7.88 -11.47
N GLU A 84 -2.23 7.29 -12.16
CA GLU A 84 -3.58 7.83 -12.27
C GLU A 84 -4.25 7.91 -10.90
N GLY A 85 -4.23 6.83 -10.10
CA GLY A 85 -4.85 6.85 -8.78
C GLY A 85 -4.22 7.86 -7.80
N LEU A 86 -2.90 7.98 -7.81
CA LEU A 86 -2.18 8.95 -6.96
C LEU A 86 -2.39 10.39 -7.38
N PHE A 87 -2.32 10.69 -8.67
CA PHE A 87 -2.24 12.07 -9.17
C PHE A 87 -3.49 12.58 -9.88
N GLN A 88 -4.55 11.76 -9.96
CA GLN A 88 -5.83 12.22 -10.48
C GLN A 88 -6.31 13.44 -9.68
N LYS A 89 -6.51 14.55 -10.40
CA LYS A 89 -6.95 15.86 -9.89
C LYS A 89 -5.93 16.61 -9.02
N ILE A 90 -4.65 16.21 -9.02
CA ILE A 90 -3.58 16.94 -8.32
C ILE A 90 -2.83 17.83 -9.31
N ASN A 91 -3.11 19.13 -9.26
CA ASN A 91 -2.52 20.15 -10.13
C ASN A 91 -1.37 20.93 -9.49
N GLU A 92 -1.03 20.67 -8.22
CA GLU A 92 -0.03 21.45 -7.48
C GLU A 92 1.41 21.08 -7.88
N ARG A 93 1.85 21.63 -9.02
CA ARG A 93 3.27 21.72 -9.37
C ARG A 93 3.91 22.82 -8.55
N VAL A 94 4.80 22.43 -7.65
CA VAL A 94 5.64 23.39 -6.90
C VAL A 94 6.93 23.69 -7.68
N TRP A 95 7.42 22.72 -8.45
CA TRP A 95 8.55 22.87 -9.35
C TRP A 95 8.21 22.28 -10.73
N PRO A 96 8.93 22.64 -11.81
CA PRO A 96 8.61 22.18 -13.16
C PRO A 96 8.52 20.65 -13.29
N THR A 97 9.36 19.92 -12.55
CA THR A 97 9.51 18.46 -12.60
C THR A 97 9.11 17.75 -11.32
N SER A 98 8.34 18.39 -10.44
CA SER A 98 7.89 17.75 -9.19
C SER A 98 6.53 18.25 -8.72
N ARG A 99 5.92 17.43 -7.88
CA ARG A 99 4.61 17.70 -7.27
C ARG A 99 4.73 17.55 -5.78
N ASN A 100 4.10 18.45 -5.04
CA ASN A 100 3.93 18.29 -3.60
C ASN A 100 2.57 17.67 -3.35
N ILE A 101 2.52 16.69 -2.44
CA ILE A 101 1.28 16.03 -2.04
C ILE A 101 1.34 15.74 -0.53
N PRO A 102 0.26 15.99 0.22
CA PRO A 102 0.18 15.57 1.62
C PRO A 102 0.41 14.06 1.74
N ILE A 103 1.20 13.63 2.73
CA ILE A 103 1.45 12.20 2.97
C ILE A 103 0.13 11.48 3.22
N ARG A 104 -0.81 12.11 3.94
CA ARG A 104 -2.16 11.57 4.14
C ARG A 104 -2.84 11.18 2.83
N GLU A 105 -2.80 12.07 1.84
CA GLU A 105 -3.44 11.85 0.54
C GLU A 105 -2.77 10.73 -0.25
N VAL A 106 -1.44 10.66 -0.23
CA VAL A 106 -0.68 9.54 -0.84
C VAL A 106 -1.10 8.21 -0.19
N GLU A 107 -1.09 8.16 1.13
CA GLU A 107 -1.40 6.96 1.91
C GLU A 107 -2.86 6.53 1.72
N ASP A 108 -3.82 7.45 1.74
CA ASP A 108 -5.24 7.15 1.54
C ASP A 108 -5.51 6.63 0.11
N ARG A 109 -4.97 7.30 -0.91
CA ARG A 109 -5.13 6.88 -2.31
C ARG A 109 -4.51 5.52 -2.59
N LEU A 110 -3.30 5.26 -2.09
CA LEU A 110 -2.67 3.93 -2.23
C LEU A 110 -3.45 2.86 -1.47
N PHE A 111 -3.98 3.20 -0.30
CA PHE A 111 -4.81 2.31 0.48
C PHE A 111 -6.13 1.99 -0.23
N ASP A 112 -6.72 2.92 -0.97
CA ASP A 112 -7.88 2.65 -1.82
C ASP A 112 -7.53 1.75 -3.02
N LEU A 113 -6.38 2.02 -3.67
CA LEU A 113 -5.91 1.24 -4.81
C LEU A 113 -5.60 -0.22 -4.47
N ILE A 114 -5.19 -0.53 -3.23
CA ILE A 114 -4.89 -1.91 -2.82
C ILE A 114 -6.17 -2.72 -2.52
N GLN A 115 -7.30 -2.06 -2.19
CA GLN A 115 -8.52 -2.74 -1.73
C GLN A 115 -9.07 -3.83 -2.67
N PRO A 116 -9.06 -3.68 -4.02
CA PRO A 116 -9.48 -4.75 -4.92
C PRO A 116 -8.69 -6.06 -4.71
N PHE A 117 -7.40 -5.96 -4.40
CA PHE A 117 -6.52 -7.11 -4.14
C PHE A 117 -6.65 -7.65 -2.72
N VAL A 118 -7.14 -6.83 -1.80
CA VAL A 118 -7.56 -7.31 -0.47
C VAL A 118 -8.83 -8.14 -0.60
N ARG A 119 -9.83 -7.63 -1.34
CA ARG A 119 -11.12 -8.31 -1.54
C ARG A 119 -11.01 -9.65 -2.26
N ASN A 120 -10.02 -9.82 -3.13
CA ASN A 120 -9.78 -11.09 -3.83
C ASN A 120 -8.81 -12.04 -3.07
N GLY A 121 -8.34 -11.65 -1.88
CA GLY A 121 -7.47 -12.46 -1.02
C GLY A 121 -6.00 -12.50 -1.45
N GLN A 122 -5.59 -11.73 -2.46
CA GLN A 122 -4.19 -11.67 -2.90
C GLN A 122 -3.32 -10.85 -1.94
N VAL A 123 -3.91 -9.86 -1.27
CA VAL A 123 -3.24 -9.00 -0.29
C VAL A 123 -3.93 -9.11 1.06
N GLU A 124 -3.16 -9.27 2.12
CA GLU A 124 -3.61 -9.28 3.50
C GLU A 124 -3.05 -8.05 4.23
N LEU A 125 -3.90 -7.34 4.96
CA LEU A 125 -3.53 -6.15 5.73
C LEU A 125 -3.59 -6.47 7.21
N ILE A 126 -2.44 -6.40 7.90
CA ILE A 126 -2.31 -6.71 9.31
C ILE A 126 -2.00 -5.40 10.07
N PRO A 127 -2.93 -4.89 10.90
CA PRO A 127 -2.78 -3.63 11.63
C PRO A 127 -1.92 -3.79 12.89
N GLU A 128 -0.75 -4.41 12.72
CA GLU A 128 0.21 -4.69 13.78
C GLU A 128 1.63 -4.41 13.30
N GLN A 129 2.54 -4.16 14.23
CA GLN A 129 3.96 -4.04 13.92
C GLN A 129 4.55 -5.43 13.69
N LEU A 130 5.21 -5.65 12.54
CA LEU A 130 5.94 -6.89 12.29
C LEU A 130 6.99 -7.10 13.37
N ASN A 131 7.01 -8.31 13.95
CA ASN A 131 7.92 -8.71 15.01
C ASN A 131 8.27 -10.20 14.91
N GLU A 132 9.18 -10.68 15.75
CA GLU A 132 9.65 -12.08 15.74
C GLU A 132 8.55 -13.12 16.04
N GLN A 133 7.46 -12.70 16.70
CA GLN A 133 6.33 -13.56 17.04
C GLN A 133 5.26 -13.59 15.95
N SER A 134 5.40 -12.76 14.91
CA SER A 134 4.46 -12.69 13.80
C SER A 134 4.45 -14.02 13.06
N LYS A 135 3.35 -14.76 13.17
CA LYS A 135 3.18 -16.04 12.48
C LYS A 135 2.67 -15.77 11.07
N HIS A 136 3.33 -16.35 10.08
CA HIS A 136 2.90 -16.28 8.69
C HIS A 136 2.32 -17.64 8.31
N SER A 137 0.99 -17.73 8.24
CA SER A 137 0.32 -18.93 7.75
C SER A 137 0.49 -19.01 6.24
N ILE A 138 1.46 -19.81 5.81
CA ILE A 138 1.63 -20.25 4.42
C ILE A 138 0.78 -21.51 4.26
N GLU A 139 -0.53 -21.34 4.23
CA GLU A 139 -1.48 -22.40 3.81
C GLU A 139 -1.91 -22.17 2.36
#